data_AF-A0A966UDD1-F1
#
_entry.id   AF-A0A966UDD1-F1
#
_cell.length_a   1.000
_cell.length_b   1.000
_cell.length_c   1.000
_cell.angle_alpha   90.00
_cell.angle_beta   90.00
_cell.angle_gamma   90.00
#
_symmetry.space_group_name_H-M   'P 1'
#
loop_
_entity.id
_entity.type
_entity.pdbx_description
1 polymer ?
#
loop_
_entity_poly.entity_id
_entity_poly.type
_entity_poly.pdbx_seq_one_letter_code
_entity_poly.pdbx_strand_id
1 'polypeptide(L)'
;MGEHKSSKSSVWKFLPFSLDLVAVEGDSMEPTFRRGDWLLVRRLTPSFDPQRIQLGDVLLIERELQPGAVVIKRLKEIRGDSPNRHYKSYWVEGDNSLYSQDSRAWGAVMGIEIVGKVLFRVRRAS
;
A
#
# COMPACT_ATOMS: atom_id res chain seq x y z
N MET A 1 -13.89 -41.31 -32.32
CA MET A 1 -12.63 -41.65 -31.64
C MET A 1 -11.89 -40.33 -31.43
N GLY A 2 -11.92 -39.79 -30.22
CA GLY A 2 -11.43 -38.43 -29.94
C GLY A 2 -9.96 -38.40 -29.57
N GLU A 3 -9.31 -37.27 -29.84
CA GLU A 3 -8.13 -36.83 -29.11
C GLU A 3 -8.25 -35.34 -28.78
N HIS A 4 -8.70 -35.05 -27.57
CA HIS A 4 -8.49 -33.75 -26.93
C HIS A 4 -7.00 -33.63 -26.58
N LYS A 5 -6.25 -32.79 -27.31
CA LYS A 5 -4.93 -32.34 -26.84
C LYS A 5 -5.11 -31.38 -25.66
N SER A 6 -4.91 -31.89 -24.46
CA SER A 6 -4.84 -31.13 -23.22
C SER A 6 -3.65 -30.17 -23.25
N SER A 7 -3.92 -28.87 -23.23
CA SER A 7 -2.91 -27.84 -22.99
C SER A 7 -2.48 -27.91 -21.52
N LYS A 8 -1.31 -28.50 -21.27
CA LYS A 8 -0.72 -28.55 -19.93
C LYS A 8 0.02 -27.25 -19.65
N SER A 9 -0.63 -26.29 -18.99
CA SER A 9 0.06 -25.15 -18.40
C SER A 9 0.69 -25.59 -17.08
N SER A 10 2.02 -25.77 -17.07
CA SER A 10 2.76 -25.95 -15.83
C SER A 10 3.22 -24.58 -15.34
N VAL A 11 2.62 -24.12 -14.26
CA VAL A 11 2.90 -22.84 -13.62
C VAL A 11 3.72 -23.12 -12.37
N TRP A 12 5.04 -23.00 -12.47
CA TRP A 12 5.93 -23.02 -11.31
C TRP A 12 5.99 -21.60 -10.75
N LYS A 13 5.45 -21.37 -9.56
CA LYS A 13 5.40 -20.04 -8.93
C LYS A 13 6.05 -20.07 -7.56
N PHE A 14 7.29 -19.64 -7.49
CA PHE A 14 7.80 -18.91 -6.33
C PHE A 14 7.74 -17.43 -6.68
N LEU A 15 6.55 -16.81 -6.55
CA LEU A 15 6.42 -15.36 -6.74
C LEU A 15 6.58 -14.66 -5.38
N PRO A 16 7.64 -13.86 -5.17
CA PRO A 16 7.79 -13.04 -3.96
C PRO A 16 6.87 -11.81 -3.96
N PHE A 17 5.83 -11.79 -4.81
CA PHE A 17 4.91 -10.68 -4.93
C PHE A 17 3.46 -11.18 -4.97
N SER A 18 2.65 -10.69 -4.03
CA SER A 18 1.21 -10.83 -4.04
C SER A 18 0.55 -9.50 -4.45
N LEU A 19 -0.60 -9.63 -5.11
CA LEU A 19 -1.46 -8.52 -5.48
C LEU A 19 -2.78 -8.67 -4.72
N ASP A 20 -3.18 -7.59 -4.05
CA ASP A 20 -4.42 -7.52 -3.30
C ASP A 20 -5.38 -6.53 -3.99
N LEU A 21 -6.68 -6.84 -3.95
CA LEU A 21 -7.73 -5.90 -4.30
C LEU A 21 -8.30 -5.30 -3.02
N VAL A 22 -8.14 -3.99 -2.85
CA VAL A 22 -8.53 -3.27 -1.64
C VAL A 22 -9.68 -2.32 -1.96
N ALA A 23 -10.78 -2.43 -1.22
CA ALA A 23 -11.89 -1.49 -1.28
C ALA A 23 -11.57 -0.25 -0.42
N VAL A 24 -11.91 0.94 -0.91
CA VAL A 24 -11.75 2.19 -0.17
C VAL A 24 -13.00 2.44 0.66
N GLU A 25 -12.86 2.56 1.97
CA GLU A 25 -13.99 2.78 2.89
C GLU A 25 -14.02 4.18 3.52
N GLY A 26 -12.90 4.90 3.54
CA GLY A 26 -12.76 6.21 4.17
C GLY A 26 -12.51 7.35 3.17
N ASP A 27 -12.75 8.58 3.62
CA ASP A 27 -12.72 9.77 2.78
C ASP A 27 -11.36 10.50 2.79
N SER A 28 -10.38 9.96 3.52
CA SER A 28 -9.08 10.61 3.73
C SER A 28 -8.22 10.78 2.48
N MET A 29 -8.51 10.02 1.42
CA MET A 29 -7.81 10.09 0.14
C MET A 29 -8.62 10.79 -0.96
N GLU A 30 -9.74 11.43 -0.62
CA GLU A 30 -10.45 12.27 -1.57
C GLU A 30 -9.62 13.50 -1.98
N PRO A 31 -9.75 14.00 -3.22
CA PRO A 31 -10.60 13.49 -4.31
C PRO A 31 -9.96 12.36 -5.12
N THR A 32 -8.72 11.95 -4.81
CA THR A 32 -7.98 10.93 -5.57
C THR A 32 -8.72 9.59 -5.57
N PHE A 33 -9.08 9.13 -4.37
CA PHE A 33 -9.83 7.90 -4.15
C PHE A 33 -11.02 8.18 -3.25
N ARG A 34 -12.20 7.72 -3.67
CA ARG A 34 -13.46 7.88 -2.95
C ARG A 34 -13.90 6.57 -2.34
N ARG A 35 -14.74 6.65 -1.29
CA ARG A 35 -15.43 5.48 -0.74
C ARG A 35 -16.10 4.68 -1.88
N GLY A 36 -15.85 3.37 -1.93
CA GLY A 36 -16.34 2.46 -2.96
C GLY A 36 -15.40 2.24 -4.15
N ASP A 37 -14.31 3.01 -4.27
CA ASP A 37 -13.24 2.71 -5.23
C ASP A 37 -12.57 1.37 -4.89
N TRP A 38 -12.09 0.67 -5.92
CA TRP A 38 -11.26 -0.54 -5.76
C TRP A 38 -9.86 -0.27 -6.29
N LEU A 39 -8.86 -0.63 -5.49
CA LEU A 39 -7.45 -0.39 -5.76
C LEU A 39 -6.72 -1.72 -5.93
N LEU A 40 -5.86 -1.80 -6.93
CA LEU A 40 -4.88 -2.87 -7.03
C LEU A 40 -3.64 -2.48 -6.21
N VAL A 41 -3.30 -3.30 -5.22
CA VAL A 41 -2.18 -3.07 -4.31
C VAL A 41 -1.15 -4.17 -4.50
N ARG A 42 0.11 -3.79 -4.65
CA ARG A 42 1.23 -4.72 -4.57
C ARG A 42 1.69 -4.83 -3.13
N ARG A 43 1.68 -6.04 -2.56
CA ARG A 43 2.23 -6.27 -1.22
C ARG A 43 3.74 -6.13 -1.24
N LEU A 44 4.25 -5.44 -0.23
CA LEU A 44 5.69 -5.26 -0.02
C LEU A 44 6.07 -6.16 1.15
N THR A 45 7.13 -6.95 0.98
CA THR A 45 7.71 -7.72 2.07
C THR A 45 9.00 -7.05 2.52
N PRO A 46 9.22 -6.84 3.84
CA PRO A 46 10.41 -6.15 4.34
C PRO A 46 11.73 -6.72 3.84
N SER A 47 11.80 -8.05 3.63
CA SER A 47 13.01 -8.73 3.16
C SER A 47 13.29 -8.63 1.66
N PHE A 48 12.33 -8.16 0.83
CA PHE A 48 12.45 -8.20 -0.64
C PHE A 48 12.06 -6.92 -1.40
N ASP A 49 11.66 -5.83 -0.74
CA ASP A 49 11.44 -4.55 -1.43
C ASP A 49 12.40 -3.45 -0.93
N PRO A 50 13.67 -3.47 -1.36
CA PRO A 50 14.72 -2.70 -0.70
C PRO A 50 14.60 -1.18 -0.86
N GLN A 51 13.86 -0.64 -1.86
CA GLN A 51 13.90 0.82 -2.12
C GLN A 51 12.95 1.41 -3.21
N ARG A 52 11.78 0.83 -3.51
CA ARG A 52 10.92 1.35 -4.61
C ARG A 52 9.83 2.36 -4.23
N ILE A 53 9.80 2.78 -2.97
CA ILE A 53 8.86 3.80 -2.49
C ILE A 53 9.38 5.19 -2.89
N GLN A 54 8.54 5.95 -3.59
CA GLN A 54 8.84 7.28 -4.10
C GLN A 54 7.82 8.30 -3.57
N LEU A 55 8.23 9.56 -3.51
CA LEU A 55 7.31 10.65 -3.16
C LEU A 55 6.07 10.63 -4.05
N GLY A 56 4.90 10.84 -3.45
CA GLY A 56 3.62 10.78 -4.14
C GLY A 56 3.01 9.39 -4.24
N ASP A 57 3.74 8.31 -3.91
CA ASP A 57 3.17 6.97 -3.81
C ASP A 57 2.03 6.92 -2.80
N VAL A 58 1.00 6.14 -3.10
CA VAL A 58 -0.04 5.81 -2.11
C VAL A 58 0.27 4.45 -1.52
N LEU A 59 0.41 4.43 -0.20
CA LEU A 59 0.92 3.30 0.56
C LEU A 59 -0.20 2.70 1.40
N LEU A 60 -0.26 1.38 1.43
CA LEU A 60 -1.07 0.61 2.37
C LEU A 60 -0.25 0.43 3.65
N ILE A 61 -0.80 0.91 4.76
CA ILE A 61 -0.10 1.02 6.04
C ILE A 61 -0.93 0.29 7.09
N GLU A 62 -0.29 -0.62 7.81
CA GLU A 62 -0.85 -1.26 8.99
C GLU A 62 -0.13 -0.73 10.20
N ARG A 63 -0.86 -0.06 11.11
CA ARG A 63 -0.26 0.62 12.26
C ARG A 63 0.09 -0.38 13.34
N GLU A 64 1.35 -0.38 13.79
CA GLU A 64 1.77 -1.24 14.91
C GLU A 64 1.03 -0.90 16.22
N LEU A 65 0.78 0.39 16.44
CA LEU A 65 0.10 0.88 17.65
C LEU A 65 -1.40 0.55 17.68
N GLN A 66 -1.98 0.14 16.55
CA GLN A 66 -3.39 -0.26 16.42
C GLN A 66 -3.49 -1.44 15.43
N PRO A 67 -3.11 -2.67 15.86
CA PRO A 67 -3.11 -3.85 14.99
C PRO A 67 -4.48 -4.09 14.34
N GLY A 68 -4.49 -4.36 13.03
CA GLY A 68 -5.71 -4.50 12.23
C GLY A 68 -6.25 -3.18 11.65
N ALA A 69 -5.76 -2.01 12.08
CA ALA A 69 -6.10 -0.74 11.44
C ALA A 69 -5.25 -0.55 10.17
N VAL A 70 -5.85 -0.88 9.02
CA VAL A 70 -5.22 -0.70 7.71
C VAL A 70 -5.71 0.59 7.07
N VAL A 71 -4.78 1.46 6.68
CA VAL A 71 -5.08 2.75 6.04
C VAL A 71 -4.28 2.93 4.76
N ILE A 72 -4.80 3.75 3.84
CA ILE A 72 -4.05 4.24 2.69
C ILE A 72 -3.72 5.72 2.86
N LYS A 73 -2.47 6.10 2.60
CA LYS A 73 -1.98 7.49 2.67
C LYS A 73 -0.97 7.77 1.57
N ARG A 74 -0.83 9.04 1.18
CA ARG A 74 0.16 9.49 0.21
C ARG A 74 1.47 9.84 0.90
N LEU A 75 2.57 9.32 0.38
CA LEU A 75 3.90 9.68 0.81
C LEU A 75 4.22 11.14 0.44
N LYS A 76 4.58 11.94 1.44
CA LYS A 76 4.97 13.35 1.27
C LYS A 76 6.46 13.60 1.54
N GLU A 77 7.08 12.80 2.41
CA GLU A 77 8.50 12.94 2.75
C GLU A 77 9.12 11.58 3.08
N ILE A 78 10.36 11.36 2.65
CA ILE A 78 11.17 10.20 3.05
C ILE A 78 12.25 10.73 3.99
N ARG A 79 12.17 10.38 5.27
CA ARG A 79 13.14 10.77 6.28
C ARG A 79 14.18 9.67 6.44
N GLY A 80 15.40 9.96 6.02
CA GLY A 80 16.56 9.09 6.18
C GLY A 80 17.11 9.17 7.60
N ASP A 81 17.33 8.01 8.19
CA ASP A 81 18.08 7.74 9.43
C ASP A 81 17.84 8.70 10.61
N SER A 82 17.03 8.24 11.56
CA SER A 82 17.17 8.74 12.93
C SER A 82 18.53 8.25 13.46
N PRO A 83 19.32 9.09 14.17
CA PRO A 83 20.61 8.68 14.75
C PRO A 83 20.51 7.43 15.63
N ASN A 84 19.30 7.11 16.13
CA ASN A 84 19.00 5.97 16.99
C ASN A 84 18.16 4.87 16.31
N ARG A 85 17.87 4.95 15.00
CA ARG A 85 17.12 3.90 14.26
C ARG A 85 17.71 3.69 12.87
N HIS A 86 18.21 2.50 12.61
CA HIS A 86 18.76 2.04 11.32
C HIS A 86 17.73 1.87 10.19
N TYR A 87 16.55 2.49 10.28
CA TYR A 87 15.46 2.31 9.33
C TYR A 87 14.90 3.66 8.89
N LYS A 88 14.55 3.76 7.60
CA LYS A 88 13.85 4.92 7.04
C LYS A 88 12.49 5.09 7.71
N SER A 89 12.11 6.34 7.91
CA SER A 89 10.76 6.72 8.30
C SER A 89 10.10 7.54 7.20
N TYR A 90 8.78 7.52 7.15
CA TYR A 90 8.02 8.09 6.05
C TYR A 90 6.94 9.00 6.59
N TRP A 91 6.89 10.24 6.10
CA TRP A 91 5.79 11.15 6.41
C TRP A 91 4.69 10.97 5.37
N VAL A 92 3.51 10.58 5.85
CA VAL A 92 2.38 10.25 4.99
C VAL A 92 1.17 11.10 5.35
N GLU A 93 0.42 11.52 4.34
CA GLU A 93 -0.78 12.33 4.52
C GLU A 93 -1.92 11.84 3.64
N GLY A 94 -3.14 12.03 4.11
CA GLY A 94 -4.32 11.91 3.26
C GLY A 94 -4.43 13.11 2.33
N ASP A 95 -4.93 12.88 1.11
CA ASP A 95 -5.21 13.96 0.16
C ASP A 95 -6.34 14.88 0.65
N ASN A 96 -7.23 14.36 1.49
CA ASN A 96 -8.28 15.12 2.17
C ASN A 96 -7.84 15.45 3.61
N SER A 97 -7.23 16.62 3.78
CA SER A 97 -6.70 17.04 5.08
C SER A 97 -7.76 17.21 6.18
N LEU A 98 -9.01 17.48 5.81
CA LEU A 98 -10.11 17.69 6.77
C LEU A 98 -10.57 16.38 7.44
N TYR A 99 -10.35 15.23 6.78
CA TYR A 99 -10.84 13.92 7.22
C TYR A 99 -9.72 12.89 7.38
N SER A 100 -8.46 13.33 7.41
CA SER A 100 -7.32 12.43 7.48
C SER A 100 -6.66 12.43 8.85
N GLN A 101 -6.72 11.29 9.54
CA GLN A 101 -5.77 10.97 10.60
C GLN A 101 -4.50 10.38 9.94
N ASP A 102 -3.40 11.12 9.99
CA ASP A 102 -2.13 10.79 9.33
C ASP A 102 -0.92 11.32 10.10
N SER A 103 0.26 11.43 9.45
CA SER A 103 1.49 11.80 10.14
C SER A 103 1.42 13.15 10.87
N ARG A 104 0.49 14.04 10.53
CA ARG A 104 0.25 15.28 11.30
C ARG A 104 -0.26 15.02 12.72
N ALA A 105 -1.01 13.94 12.91
CA ALA A 105 -1.57 13.56 14.21
C ALA A 105 -0.67 12.55 14.96
N TRP A 106 -0.03 11.63 14.24
CA TRP A 106 0.66 10.50 14.86
C TRP A 106 2.13 10.32 14.45
N GLY A 107 2.72 11.27 13.73
CA GLY A 107 4.13 11.27 13.34
C GLY A 107 4.45 10.37 12.14
N ALA A 108 5.72 10.23 11.81
CA ALA A 108 6.17 9.41 10.68
C ALA A 108 5.93 7.90 10.92
N VAL A 109 5.61 7.15 9.86
CA VAL A 109 5.57 5.67 9.91
C VAL A 109 6.97 5.11 9.81
N MET A 110 7.18 3.96 10.45
CA MET A 110 8.34 3.12 10.16
C MET A 110 8.13 2.33 8.86
N GLY A 111 9.21 2.02 8.16
CA GLY A 111 9.12 1.23 6.92
C GLY A 111 8.45 -0.13 7.09
N ILE A 112 8.54 -0.72 8.29
CA ILE A 112 7.92 -2.01 8.62
C ILE A 112 6.38 -1.95 8.67
N GLU A 113 5.81 -0.77 8.91
CA GLU A 113 4.35 -0.55 8.91
C GLU A 113 3.79 -0.47 7.48
N ILE A 114 4.64 -0.33 6.47
CA ILE A 114 4.24 -0.23 5.07
C ILE A 114 4.15 -1.64 4.48
N VAL A 115 2.92 -2.12 4.34
CA VAL A 115 2.63 -3.48 3.87
C VAL A 115 2.33 -3.57 2.38
N GLY A 116 2.08 -2.43 1.72
CA GLY A 116 1.70 -2.41 0.31
C GLY A 116 1.90 -1.06 -0.37
N LYS A 117 1.95 -1.08 -1.71
CA LYS A 117 1.90 0.10 -2.57
C LYS A 117 0.72 -0.02 -3.53
N VAL A 118 -0.14 1.01 -3.56
CA VAL A 118 -1.21 1.12 -4.56
C VAL A 118 -0.57 1.31 -5.93
N LEU A 119 -0.96 0.47 -6.89
CA LEU A 119 -0.52 0.57 -8.28
C LEU A 119 -1.45 1.45 -9.10
N PHE A 120 -2.76 1.14 -9.08
CA PHE A 120 -3.78 1.90 -9.79
C PHE A 120 -5.19 1.57 -9.28
N ARG A 121 -6.15 2.47 -9.56
CA ARG A 121 -7.57 2.22 -9.33
C ARG A 121 -8.14 1.35 -10.44
N VAL A 122 -8.73 0.22 -10.07
CA VAL A 122 -9.36 -0.73 -11.02
C VAL A 122 -10.83 -0.44 -11.25
N ARG A 123 -11.52 0.15 -10.27
CA ARG A 123 -12.94 0.51 -10.37
C ARG A 123 -13.22 1.79 -9.61
N ARG A 124 -14.04 2.67 -10.18
CA ARG A 124 -14.58 3.84 -9.48
C ARG A 124 -15.85 3.48 -8.72
N ALA A 125 -16.07 4.16 -7.60
CA ALA A 125 -17.39 4.24 -6.98
C ALA A 125 -18.41 4.72 -8.02
N SER A 126 -19.61 4.12 -7.98
CA SER A 126 -20.73 4.46 -8.85
C SER A 126 -21.47 5.68 -8.32
#